data_AF-A0A2Z6PMD9-F1
#
_entry.id   AF-A0A2Z6PMD9-F1
#
_cell.length_a   1.000
_cell.length_b   1.000
_cell.length_c   1.000
_cell.angle_alpha   90.00
_cell.angle_beta   90.00
_cell.angle_gamma   90.00
#
_symmetry.space_group_name_H-M   'P 1'
#
loop_
_entity.id
_entity.type
_entity.pdbx_description
1 polymer ?
#
loop_
_entity_poly.entity_id
_entity_poly.type
_entity_poly.pdbx_seq_one_letter_code
_entity_poly.pdbx_strand_id
1 'polypeptide(L)'
;MLDCGAASSTLNTSAQFSPSQSIDLTGEKRGHGDIPVEKRPPKSARTDGGGCATLGPHKLVPGRFPAEFVLPPAMGHECLFDGKTTVKVNPADQTILTSMGPESIRNMVAESSVAVFKLLKITTFLNGRECKYLKERDEARANAKDFGERLTVVEQDLSSQTKAFEDSQAKVTKLEKELKEAREEERKPKEKVAELEEQLSCLSLTPTVDEEEKKLDPEGTYANFSQAVLVAKIYQIGDLQLEVASSSFRNALAQLQVLNPGVQLVTEGLDEFKEVRDGHIATPPLDEEEF
;
A
#
# COMPACT_ATOMS: atom_id res chain seq x y z
N MET A 1 17.77 -36.29 -55.68
CA MET A 1 17.24 -37.20 -54.62
C MET A 1 16.69 -36.28 -53.54
N LEU A 2 15.40 -35.89 -53.56
CA LEU A 2 14.22 -36.69 -53.15
C LEU A 2 14.55 -37.41 -51.83
N ASP A 3 13.98 -37.05 -50.68
CA ASP A 3 12.54 -37.01 -50.42
C ASP A 3 12.13 -36.10 -49.24
N CYS A 4 10.83 -35.82 -49.19
CA CYS A 4 10.05 -34.96 -48.31
C CYS A 4 9.81 -35.54 -46.90
N GLY A 5 9.19 -34.76 -46.00
CA GLY A 5 8.30 -35.35 -44.98
C GLY A 5 8.12 -34.54 -43.70
N ALA A 6 6.91 -34.03 -43.52
CA ALA A 6 6.43 -33.19 -42.41
C ALA A 6 5.91 -33.98 -41.19
N ALA A 7 5.45 -33.21 -40.18
CA ALA A 7 4.55 -33.56 -39.06
C ALA A 7 5.18 -34.33 -37.87
N SER A 8 4.69 -34.30 -36.64
CA SER A 8 3.85 -33.40 -35.83
C SER A 8 3.82 -34.04 -34.43
N SER A 9 3.82 -33.20 -33.40
CA SER A 9 3.13 -33.34 -32.09
C SER A 9 3.00 -34.69 -31.34
N THR A 10 3.37 -34.59 -30.05
CA THR A 10 2.74 -35.14 -28.84
C THR A 10 2.83 -36.65 -28.54
N LEU A 11 3.43 -36.94 -27.38
CA LEU A 11 3.27 -38.19 -26.65
C LEU A 11 2.62 -37.88 -25.29
N ASN A 12 1.55 -38.64 -25.04
CA ASN A 12 0.58 -38.53 -23.96
C ASN A 12 1.17 -38.76 -22.57
N THR A 13 0.65 -38.06 -21.55
CA THR A 13 0.25 -38.71 -20.29
C THR A 13 -1.01 -38.02 -19.76
N SER A 14 -1.93 -38.88 -19.36
CA SER A 14 -3.36 -38.68 -19.18
C SER A 14 -3.74 -38.28 -17.75
N ALA A 15 -4.94 -37.68 -17.67
CA ALA A 15 -5.88 -37.65 -16.54
C ALA A 15 -5.74 -36.54 -15.48
N GLN A 16 -6.28 -35.37 -15.84
CA GLN A 16 -7.13 -34.56 -14.97
C GLN A 16 -8.39 -35.35 -14.60
N PHE A 17 -8.95 -35.16 -13.39
CA PHE A 17 -10.40 -35.06 -13.15
C PHE A 17 -10.68 -34.49 -11.75
N SER A 18 -11.26 -33.30 -11.71
CA SER A 18 -12.27 -32.90 -10.72
C SER A 18 -13.65 -33.23 -11.30
N PRO A 19 -14.68 -33.47 -10.49
CA PRO A 19 -15.79 -32.51 -10.53
C PRO A 19 -16.50 -32.28 -9.18
N SER A 20 -17.02 -31.07 -9.03
CA SER A 20 -18.07 -30.71 -8.08
C SER A 20 -19.44 -31.14 -8.63
N GLN A 21 -20.37 -31.60 -7.78
CA GLN A 21 -21.80 -31.45 -8.09
C GLN A 21 -22.66 -31.25 -6.83
N SER A 22 -23.58 -30.31 -7.01
CA SER A 22 -24.59 -29.77 -6.12
C SER A 22 -25.59 -30.82 -5.62
N ILE A 23 -26.12 -30.66 -4.40
CA ILE A 23 -27.33 -31.37 -3.96
C ILE A 23 -28.45 -30.39 -3.66
N ASP A 24 -29.50 -30.49 -4.47
CA ASP A 24 -30.80 -29.86 -4.30
C ASP A 24 -31.65 -30.58 -3.26
N LEU A 25 -32.48 -29.79 -2.58
CA LEU A 25 -33.48 -30.20 -1.59
C LEU A 25 -34.77 -30.65 -2.28
N THR A 26 -35.17 -31.90 -2.10
CA THR A 26 -36.59 -32.30 -2.24
C THR A 26 -36.91 -33.46 -1.30
N GLY A 27 -37.96 -33.28 -0.49
CA GLY A 27 -38.40 -34.27 0.49
C GLY A 27 -39.31 -35.35 -0.10
N GLU A 28 -39.31 -36.52 0.52
CA GLU A 28 -40.48 -37.39 0.64
C GLU A 28 -40.31 -38.41 1.78
N LYS A 29 -41.40 -39.11 2.10
CA LYS A 29 -41.83 -39.51 3.43
C LYS A 29 -41.91 -41.04 3.56
N ARG A 30 -41.54 -41.55 4.75
CA ARG A 30 -41.91 -42.83 5.39
C ARG A 30 -41.29 -44.15 4.85
N GLY A 31 -40.66 -44.88 5.79
CA GLY A 31 -40.43 -46.32 5.73
C GLY A 31 -39.78 -46.82 7.02
N HIS A 32 -40.54 -47.54 7.84
CA HIS A 32 -40.19 -48.07 9.16
C HIS A 32 -39.28 -49.30 9.02
N GLY A 33 -38.22 -49.40 9.83
CA GLY A 33 -37.35 -50.58 9.90
C GLY A 33 -36.54 -50.57 11.20
N ASP A 34 -37.08 -51.23 12.22
CA ASP A 34 -36.43 -51.54 13.50
C ASP A 34 -35.23 -52.47 13.30
N ILE A 35 -34.02 -52.10 13.77
CA ILE A 35 -33.06 -52.96 14.51
C ILE A 35 -32.06 -52.05 15.30
N PRO A 36 -31.30 -52.52 16.31
CA PRO A 36 -31.41 -52.15 17.72
C PRO A 36 -30.37 -51.14 18.22
N VAL A 37 -30.75 -50.40 19.27
CA VAL A 37 -29.90 -49.44 20.00
C VAL A 37 -28.74 -50.15 20.72
N GLU A 38 -27.52 -49.99 20.21
CA GLU A 38 -26.31 -50.27 20.97
C GLU A 38 -26.05 -49.08 21.92
N LYS A 39 -26.30 -49.32 23.21
CA LYS A 39 -26.17 -48.33 24.28
C LYS A 39 -24.73 -47.88 24.44
N ARG A 40 -24.48 -46.58 24.24
CA ARG A 40 -23.29 -45.89 24.76
C ARG A 40 -23.13 -46.16 26.26
N PRO A 41 -21.90 -46.31 26.78
CA PRO A 41 -21.65 -46.34 28.22
C PRO A 41 -22.14 -45.02 28.85
N PRO A 42 -22.79 -45.06 30.03
CA PRO A 42 -23.30 -43.85 30.66
C PRO A 42 -22.14 -42.95 31.10
N LYS A 43 -22.24 -41.67 30.71
CA LYS A 43 -21.48 -40.56 31.30
C LYS A 43 -21.66 -40.60 32.81
N SER A 44 -20.57 -40.79 33.55
CA SER A 44 -20.56 -40.60 35.00
C SER A 44 -20.98 -39.17 35.30
N ALA A 45 -21.94 -39.04 36.22
CA ALA A 45 -22.50 -37.78 36.67
C ALA A 45 -21.40 -36.83 37.14
N ARG A 46 -21.47 -35.57 36.69
CA ARG A 46 -20.82 -34.45 37.37
C ARG A 46 -21.49 -34.32 38.73
N THR A 47 -20.78 -34.67 39.79
CA THR A 47 -21.14 -34.22 41.13
C THR A 47 -20.87 -32.72 41.19
N ASP A 48 -21.95 -31.96 41.31
CA ASP A 48 -21.93 -30.54 41.62
C ASP A 48 -21.35 -30.37 43.03
N GLY A 49 -20.10 -29.92 43.09
CA GLY A 49 -19.35 -29.69 44.33
C GLY A 49 -19.45 -28.22 44.70
N GLY A 50 -20.48 -27.90 45.49
CA GLY A 50 -20.59 -26.64 46.23
C GLY A 50 -19.34 -26.38 47.06
N GLY A 51 -18.97 -25.10 47.14
CA GLY A 51 -17.68 -24.63 47.65
C GLY A 51 -17.26 -25.21 48.99
N CYS A 52 -16.05 -25.77 49.00
CA CYS A 52 -15.26 -25.96 50.21
C CYS A 52 -13.81 -25.55 49.88
N ALA A 53 -13.28 -24.65 50.70
CA ALA A 53 -11.98 -24.07 50.54
C ALA A 53 -10.87 -25.12 50.59
N THR A 54 -9.90 -24.95 49.68
CA THR A 54 -8.47 -25.28 49.84
C THR A 54 -8.09 -26.72 50.19
N LEU A 55 -7.49 -27.37 49.18
CA LEU A 55 -6.27 -28.21 49.21
C LEU A 55 -6.45 -29.50 48.37
N GLY A 56 -6.21 -29.38 47.06
CA GLY A 56 -5.87 -30.56 46.24
C GLY A 56 -4.49 -31.10 46.63
N PRO A 57 -4.18 -32.38 46.41
CA PRO A 57 -2.91 -32.97 46.85
C PRO A 57 -1.77 -32.35 46.03
N HIS A 58 -1.03 -31.47 46.71
CA HIS A 58 0.29 -30.94 46.39
C HIS A 58 0.45 -30.14 45.08
N LYS A 59 0.47 -28.82 45.24
CA LYS A 59 1.07 -27.88 44.30
C LYS A 59 2.60 -28.08 44.32
N LEU A 60 3.12 -28.95 43.47
CA LEU A 60 4.56 -29.01 43.22
C LEU A 60 5.01 -27.70 42.55
N VAL A 61 6.03 -27.06 43.13
CA VAL A 61 6.59 -25.80 42.65
C VAL A 61 7.37 -26.07 41.35
N PRO A 62 7.03 -25.43 40.22
CA PRO A 62 7.78 -25.57 38.98
C PRO A 62 9.23 -25.08 39.15
N GLY A 63 10.22 -25.87 38.69
CA GLY A 63 11.62 -25.41 38.56
C GLY A 63 12.69 -26.07 39.44
N ARG A 64 12.36 -27.06 40.28
CA ARG A 64 13.37 -27.77 41.11
C ARG A 64 13.74 -29.12 40.47
N PHE A 65 14.99 -29.25 40.01
CA PHE A 65 15.55 -30.53 39.55
C PHE A 65 15.79 -31.45 40.75
N PRO A 66 15.24 -32.68 40.82
CA PRO A 66 15.69 -33.65 41.79
C PRO A 66 16.82 -34.47 41.16
N ALA A 67 18.05 -34.20 41.59
CA ALA A 67 19.18 -35.12 41.43
C ALA A 67 19.15 -36.26 42.48
N GLU A 68 18.00 -36.46 43.15
CA GLU A 68 17.87 -37.23 44.38
C GLU A 68 16.64 -38.15 44.34
N PHE A 69 16.76 -39.30 44.99
CA PHE A 69 15.77 -40.37 45.04
C PHE A 69 14.39 -39.85 45.50
N VAL A 70 13.41 -39.80 44.59
CA VAL A 70 12.03 -39.39 44.87
C VAL A 70 11.28 -40.60 45.40
N LEU A 71 10.99 -40.62 46.70
CA LEU A 71 10.09 -41.61 47.26
C LEU A 71 8.72 -41.54 46.54
N PRO A 72 8.08 -42.71 46.29
CA PRO A 72 6.65 -42.82 46.02
C PRO A 72 5.79 -41.71 46.66
N PRO A 73 5.00 -40.91 45.90
CA PRO A 73 4.01 -40.01 46.45
C PRO A 73 3.03 -40.72 47.39
N ALA A 74 2.75 -42.01 47.16
CA ALA A 74 1.97 -42.87 48.06
C ALA A 74 2.62 -43.10 49.44
N MET A 75 3.92 -42.83 49.57
CA MET A 75 4.69 -42.84 50.82
C MET A 75 5.06 -41.41 51.27
N GLY A 76 4.69 -40.39 50.50
CA GLY A 76 5.10 -38.99 50.64
C GLY A 76 4.23 -38.19 51.59
N HIS A 77 3.89 -38.75 52.76
CA HIS A 77 3.48 -37.92 53.88
C HIS A 77 4.72 -37.70 54.75
N GLU A 78 5.15 -36.44 54.86
CA GLU A 78 6.40 -36.02 55.53
C GLU A 78 6.55 -36.48 57.00
N CYS A 79 5.50 -37.06 57.61
CA CYS A 79 5.48 -37.40 59.03
C CYS A 79 4.83 -38.76 59.34
N LEU A 80 5.15 -39.84 58.62
CA LEU A 80 4.67 -41.18 59.04
C LEU A 80 5.27 -41.65 60.38
N PHE A 81 6.46 -41.16 60.73
CA PHE A 81 7.11 -41.41 62.01
C PHE A 81 7.72 -40.11 62.51
N ASP A 82 7.01 -39.37 63.37
CA ASP A 82 7.70 -38.43 64.23
C ASP A 82 8.62 -39.26 65.14
N GLY A 83 9.82 -38.80 65.51
CA GLY A 83 10.75 -39.59 66.34
C GLY A 83 10.21 -39.99 67.74
N LYS A 84 8.92 -39.76 68.01
CA LYS A 84 8.15 -40.12 69.21
C LYS A 84 7.25 -41.34 68.98
N THR A 85 6.97 -41.71 67.73
CA THR A 85 6.11 -42.85 67.39
C THR A 85 6.90 -44.16 67.52
N THR A 86 6.46 -45.03 68.44
CA THR A 86 7.03 -46.39 68.59
C THR A 86 6.18 -47.39 67.82
N VAL A 87 6.80 -48.12 66.90
CA VAL A 87 6.13 -49.21 66.17
C VAL A 87 5.94 -50.38 67.14
N LYS A 88 4.71 -50.57 67.60
CA LYS A 88 4.34 -51.73 68.43
C LYS A 88 3.80 -52.83 67.54
N VAL A 89 4.40 -54.02 67.65
CA VAL A 89 3.84 -55.24 67.06
C VAL A 89 2.63 -55.65 67.90
N ASN A 90 1.54 -56.03 67.25
CA ASN A 90 0.34 -56.51 67.94
C ASN A 90 0.69 -57.73 68.81
N PRO A 91 0.23 -57.82 70.07
CA PRO A 91 0.50 -58.99 70.93
C PRO A 91 0.14 -60.35 70.30
N ALA A 92 -0.89 -60.40 69.46
CA ALA A 92 -1.25 -61.60 68.70
C ALA A 92 -0.13 -61.98 67.72
N ASP A 93 0.35 -61.01 66.92
CA ASP A 93 1.43 -61.20 65.96
C ASP A 93 2.76 -61.52 66.66
N GLN A 94 3.00 -60.96 67.84
CA GLN A 94 4.18 -61.24 68.65
C GLN A 94 4.18 -62.69 69.16
N THR A 95 3.02 -63.19 69.60
CA THR A 95 2.87 -64.60 70.01
C THR A 95 3.08 -65.53 68.82
N ILE A 96 2.54 -65.19 67.66
CA ILE A 96 2.71 -65.94 66.41
C ILE A 96 4.19 -65.97 65.99
N LEU A 97 4.86 -64.83 65.93
CA LEU A 97 6.28 -64.73 65.58
C LEU A 97 7.19 -65.49 66.55
N THR A 98 6.86 -65.49 67.85
CA THR A 98 7.63 -66.23 68.86
C THR A 98 7.41 -67.75 68.75
N SER A 99 6.23 -68.18 68.31
CA SER A 99 5.93 -69.60 68.07
C SER A 99 6.56 -70.13 66.77
N MET A 100 6.94 -69.25 65.84
CA MET A 100 7.61 -69.62 64.60
C MET A 100 9.09 -69.94 64.85
N GLY A 101 9.60 -70.98 64.19
CA GLY A 101 11.03 -71.26 64.18
C GLY A 101 11.82 -70.19 63.40
N PRO A 102 13.13 -70.00 63.69
CA PRO A 102 13.94 -68.94 63.07
C PRO A 102 14.04 -69.04 61.55
N GLU A 103 13.98 -70.26 60.99
CA GLU A 103 13.97 -70.48 59.54
C GLU A 103 12.65 -70.02 58.90
N SER A 104 11.52 -70.24 59.57
CA SER A 104 10.21 -69.78 59.10
C SER A 104 10.11 -68.26 59.07
N ILE A 105 10.68 -67.59 60.09
CA ILE A 105 10.75 -66.13 60.14
C ILE A 105 11.60 -65.60 58.99
N ARG A 106 12.78 -66.20 58.73
CA ARG A 106 13.64 -65.81 57.60
C ARG A 106 12.92 -65.93 56.26
N ASN A 107 12.21 -67.03 56.03
CA ASN A 107 11.48 -67.26 54.78
C ASN A 107 10.33 -66.25 54.59
N MET A 108 9.56 -65.98 55.64
CA MET A 108 8.49 -64.98 55.60
C MET A 108 9.04 -63.56 55.37
N VAL A 109 10.16 -63.21 55.98
CA VAL A 109 10.84 -61.93 55.75
C VAL A 109 11.35 -61.84 54.32
N ALA A 110 11.94 -62.92 53.78
CA ALA A 110 12.40 -62.96 52.40
C ALA A 110 11.24 -62.76 51.42
N GLU A 111 10.14 -63.50 51.58
CA GLU A 111 8.95 -63.38 50.74
C GLU A 111 8.31 -61.99 50.83
N SER A 112 8.14 -61.47 52.05
CA SER A 112 7.58 -60.14 52.29
C SER A 112 8.46 -59.03 51.72
N SER A 113 9.79 -59.15 51.85
CA SER A 113 10.74 -58.18 51.30
C SER A 113 10.64 -58.10 49.77
N VAL A 114 10.51 -59.24 49.09
CA VAL A 114 10.30 -59.30 47.64
C VAL A 114 9.00 -58.61 47.24
N ALA A 115 7.92 -58.79 48.01
CA ALA A 115 6.66 -58.10 47.77
C ALA A 115 6.80 -56.57 47.88
N VAL A 116 7.50 -56.08 48.91
CA VAL A 116 7.76 -54.63 49.09
C VAL A 116 8.62 -54.08 47.95
N PHE A 117 9.67 -54.78 47.53
CA PHE A 117 10.50 -54.34 46.40
C PHE A 117 9.73 -54.31 45.07
N LYS A 118 8.82 -55.27 44.84
CA LYS A 118 7.93 -55.24 43.67
C LYS A 118 7.02 -54.03 43.70
N LEU A 119 6.42 -53.72 44.86
CA LEU A 119 5.61 -52.51 45.02
C LEU A 119 6.44 -51.25 44.76
N LEU A 120 7.62 -51.13 45.37
CA LEU A 120 8.53 -49.99 45.15
C LEU A 120 8.89 -49.82 43.67
N LYS A 121 9.16 -50.91 42.95
CA LYS A 121 9.44 -50.89 41.52
C LYS A 121 8.25 -50.35 40.72
N ILE A 122 7.04 -50.85 41.00
CA ILE A 122 5.81 -50.39 40.33
C ILE A 122 5.59 -48.91 40.63
N THR A 123 5.72 -48.49 41.89
CA THR A 123 5.48 -47.08 42.23
C THR A 123 6.54 -46.16 41.62
N THR A 124 7.82 -46.54 41.64
CA THR A 124 8.89 -45.76 40.99
C THR A 124 8.64 -45.64 39.48
N PHE A 125 8.19 -46.71 38.82
CA PHE A 125 7.82 -46.67 37.40
C PHE A 125 6.64 -45.73 37.13
N LEU A 126 5.59 -45.78 37.96
CA LEU A 126 4.44 -44.87 37.85
C LEU A 126 4.86 -43.41 38.09
N ASN A 127 5.70 -43.14 39.09
CA ASN A 127 6.22 -41.79 39.34
C ASN A 127 6.98 -41.24 38.14
N GLY A 128 7.88 -42.02 37.55
CA GLY A 128 8.64 -41.59 36.37
C GLY A 128 7.73 -41.23 35.20
N ARG A 129 6.65 -41.99 35.01
CA ARG A 129 5.63 -41.71 33.99
C ARG A 129 4.82 -40.45 34.32
N GLU A 130 4.40 -40.27 35.56
CA GLU A 130 3.68 -39.07 36.00
C GLU A 130 4.54 -37.80 35.87
N CYS A 131 5.81 -37.86 36.27
CA CYS A 131 6.76 -36.77 36.12
C CYS A 131 6.92 -36.34 34.65
N LYS A 132 6.94 -37.30 33.72
CA LYS A 132 6.99 -37.00 32.28
C LYS A 132 5.75 -36.22 31.82
N TYR A 133 4.55 -36.66 32.18
CA TYR A 133 3.32 -35.96 31.81
C TYR A 133 3.20 -34.59 32.44
N LEU A 134 3.64 -34.41 33.70
CA LEU A 134 3.66 -33.11 34.35
C LEU A 134 4.60 -32.13 33.63
N LYS A 135 5.78 -32.59 33.21
CA LYS A 135 6.71 -31.78 32.42
C LYS A 135 6.10 -31.38 31.07
N GLU A 136 5.54 -32.33 30.33
CA GLU A 136 4.88 -32.07 29.04
C GLU A 136 3.70 -31.10 29.20
N ARG A 137 2.91 -31.24 30.27
CA ARG A 137 1.81 -30.33 30.59
C ARG A 137 2.31 -28.91 30.87
N ASP A 138 3.38 -28.77 31.65
CA ASP A 138 3.90 -27.46 32.02
C ASP A 138 4.55 -26.76 30.81
N GLU A 139 5.23 -27.51 29.94
CA GLU A 139 5.73 -27.03 28.64
C GLU A 139 4.58 -26.60 27.71
N ALA A 140 3.53 -27.42 27.59
CA ALA A 140 2.34 -27.06 26.81
C ALA A 140 1.65 -25.80 27.36
N ARG A 141 1.60 -25.62 28.68
CA ARG A 141 1.06 -24.41 29.31
C ARG A 141 1.92 -23.19 29.03
N ALA A 142 3.25 -23.33 29.05
CA ALA A 142 4.17 -22.25 28.70
C ALA A 142 3.97 -21.82 27.23
N ASN A 143 3.88 -22.79 26.31
CA ASN A 143 3.62 -22.53 24.89
C ASN A 143 2.26 -21.88 24.68
N ALA A 144 1.20 -22.35 25.36
CA ALA A 144 -0.13 -21.76 25.27
C ALA A 144 -0.14 -20.29 25.74
N LYS A 145 0.66 -19.96 26.77
CA LYS A 145 0.83 -18.59 27.24
C LYS A 145 1.54 -17.72 26.19
N ASP A 146 2.66 -18.21 25.62
CA ASP A 146 3.39 -17.53 24.55
C ASP A 146 2.50 -17.24 23.33
N PHE A 147 1.76 -18.25 22.85
CA PHE A 147 0.82 -18.06 21.74
C PHE A 147 -0.29 -17.07 22.08
N GLY A 148 -0.79 -17.09 23.32
CA GLY A 148 -1.78 -16.12 23.79
C GLY A 148 -1.25 -14.69 23.73
N GLU A 149 -0.03 -14.45 24.22
CA GLU A 149 0.62 -13.13 24.16
C GLU A 149 0.82 -12.68 22.71
N ARG A 150 1.34 -13.55 21.83
CA ARG A 150 1.50 -13.26 20.39
C ARG A 150 0.17 -12.96 19.69
N LEU A 151 -0.90 -13.68 20.04
CA LEU A 151 -2.23 -13.46 19.49
C LEU A 151 -2.76 -12.07 19.87
N THR A 152 -2.56 -11.65 21.12
CA THR A 152 -2.99 -10.31 21.56
C THR A 152 -2.26 -9.18 20.81
N VAL A 153 -0.97 -9.35 20.52
CA VAL A 153 -0.20 -8.38 19.71
C VAL A 153 -0.77 -8.30 18.29
N VAL A 154 -1.00 -9.43 17.64
CA VAL A 154 -1.55 -9.47 16.27
C VAL A 154 -2.96 -8.87 16.21
N GLU A 155 -3.79 -9.11 17.23
CA GLU A 155 -5.13 -8.54 17.32
C GLU A 155 -5.09 -7.01 17.44
N GLN A 156 -4.17 -6.48 18.26
CA GLN A 156 -3.95 -5.04 18.38
C GLN A 156 -3.44 -4.41 17.07
N ASP A 157 -2.51 -5.08 16.39
CA ASP A 157 -1.96 -4.62 15.11
C ASP A 157 -3.03 -4.60 14.02
N LEU A 158 -3.85 -5.65 13.91
CA LEU A 158 -4.97 -5.71 12.96
C LEU A 158 -6.02 -4.64 13.26
N SER A 159 -6.34 -4.39 14.53
CA SER A 159 -7.25 -3.30 14.92
C SER A 159 -6.70 -1.93 14.49
N SER A 160 -5.40 -1.70 14.68
CA SER A 160 -4.72 -0.47 14.28
C SER A 160 -4.70 -0.30 12.77
N GLN A 161 -4.40 -1.37 12.03
CA GLN A 161 -4.39 -1.38 10.56
C GLN A 161 -5.79 -1.15 9.98
N THR A 162 -6.83 -1.73 10.58
CA THR A 162 -8.22 -1.54 10.16
C THR A 162 -8.63 -0.08 10.25
N LYS A 163 -8.32 0.59 11.37
CA LYS A 163 -8.57 2.03 11.53
C LYS A 163 -7.81 2.87 10.50
N ALA A 164 -6.53 2.57 10.29
CA ALA A 164 -5.73 3.27 9.28
C ALA A 164 -6.27 3.08 7.85
N PHE A 165 -6.79 1.88 7.56
CA PHE A 165 -7.43 1.58 6.28
C PHE A 165 -8.74 2.37 6.12
N GLU A 166 -9.62 2.41 7.12
CA GLU A 166 -10.84 3.22 7.11
C GLU A 166 -10.54 4.71 6.90
N ASP A 167 -9.54 5.26 7.59
CA ASP A 167 -9.08 6.65 7.40
C ASP A 167 -8.58 6.90 5.98
N SER A 168 -7.81 5.96 5.42
CA SER A 168 -7.31 6.05 4.05
C SER A 168 -8.44 5.97 3.02
N GLN A 169 -9.43 5.12 3.26
CA GLN A 169 -10.61 4.98 2.41
C GLN A 169 -11.44 6.28 2.44
N ALA A 170 -11.64 6.87 3.61
CA ALA A 170 -12.31 8.17 3.73
C ALA A 170 -11.58 9.27 2.93
N LYS A 171 -10.25 9.31 2.99
CA LYS A 171 -9.45 10.25 2.20
C LYS A 171 -9.58 10.01 0.69
N VAL A 172 -9.54 8.76 0.24
CA VAL A 172 -9.71 8.41 -1.18
C VAL A 172 -11.10 8.85 -1.66
N THR A 173 -12.16 8.58 -0.90
CA THR A 173 -13.52 9.02 -1.30
C THR A 173 -13.67 10.54 -1.37
N LYS A 174 -12.93 11.30 -0.53
CA LYS A 174 -12.88 12.77 -0.61
C LYS A 174 -12.15 13.23 -1.87
N LEU A 175 -10.96 12.69 -2.13
CA LEU A 175 -10.17 13.03 -3.32
C LEU A 175 -10.88 12.64 -4.62
N GLU A 176 -11.63 11.53 -4.65
CA GLU A 176 -12.44 11.14 -5.81
C GLU A 176 -13.55 12.15 -6.11
N LYS A 177 -14.16 12.75 -5.08
CA LYS A 177 -15.15 13.82 -5.26
C LYS A 177 -14.48 15.10 -5.79
N GLU A 178 -13.38 15.52 -5.18
CA GLU A 178 -12.61 16.69 -5.61
C GLU A 178 -12.09 16.54 -7.06
N LEU A 179 -11.65 15.34 -7.46
CA LEU A 179 -11.21 15.07 -8.83
C LEU A 179 -12.37 15.19 -9.83
N LYS A 180 -13.57 14.67 -9.48
CA LYS A 180 -14.76 14.82 -10.32
C LYS A 180 -15.15 16.29 -10.48
N GLU A 181 -15.16 17.05 -9.39
CA GLU A 181 -15.42 18.48 -9.41
C GLU A 181 -14.40 19.24 -10.27
N ALA A 182 -13.10 18.98 -10.07
CA ALA A 182 -12.03 19.59 -10.87
C ALA A 182 -12.14 19.25 -12.37
N ARG A 183 -12.57 18.02 -12.71
CA ARG A 183 -12.81 17.62 -14.11
C ARG A 183 -13.97 18.39 -14.75
N GLU A 184 -15.05 18.59 -14.01
CA GLU A 184 -16.18 19.39 -14.49
C GLU A 184 -15.78 20.87 -14.65
N GLU A 185 -14.99 21.42 -13.70
CA GLU A 185 -14.46 22.78 -13.84
C GLU A 185 -13.43 22.92 -14.97
N GLU A 186 -12.64 21.88 -15.30
CA GLU A 186 -11.72 21.87 -16.45
C GLU A 186 -12.48 21.81 -17.80
N ARG A 187 -13.66 21.19 -17.82
CA ARG A 187 -14.48 21.10 -19.03
C ARG A 187 -14.98 22.47 -19.49
N LYS A 188 -15.40 23.34 -18.56
CA LYS A 188 -15.90 24.69 -18.87
C LYS A 188 -14.93 25.57 -19.67
N PRO A 189 -13.65 25.77 -19.26
CA PRO A 189 -12.70 26.54 -20.05
C PRO A 189 -12.33 25.85 -21.35
N LYS A 190 -12.32 24.50 -21.42
CA LYS A 190 -12.12 23.79 -22.70
C LYS A 190 -13.21 24.11 -23.72
N GLU A 191 -14.46 24.13 -23.29
CA GLU A 191 -15.59 24.55 -24.14
C GLU A 191 -15.44 26.01 -24.59
N LYS A 192 -15.04 26.92 -23.68
CA LYS A 192 -14.77 28.32 -24.05
C LYS A 192 -13.58 28.49 -25.01
N VAL A 193 -12.51 27.73 -24.83
CA VAL A 193 -11.35 27.76 -25.73
C VAL A 193 -11.77 27.30 -27.13
N ALA A 194 -12.54 26.22 -27.23
CA ALA A 194 -13.08 25.75 -28.51
C ALA A 194 -13.98 26.79 -29.17
N GLU A 195 -14.86 27.47 -28.40
CA GLU A 195 -15.70 28.55 -28.91
C GLU A 195 -14.88 29.74 -29.43
N LEU A 196 -13.87 30.18 -28.66
CA LEU A 196 -12.98 31.26 -29.09
C LEU A 196 -12.14 30.88 -30.32
N GLU A 197 -11.70 29.62 -30.41
CA GLU A 197 -10.97 29.11 -31.57
C GLU A 197 -11.83 29.07 -32.83
N GLU A 198 -13.12 28.70 -32.70
CA GLU A 198 -14.11 28.78 -33.79
C GLU A 198 -14.35 30.24 -34.21
N GLN A 199 -14.52 31.15 -33.25
CA GLN A 199 -14.68 32.58 -33.54
C GLN A 199 -13.46 33.16 -34.25
N LEU A 200 -12.25 32.85 -33.80
CA LEU A 200 -11.01 33.26 -34.46
C LEU A 200 -10.90 32.69 -35.87
N SER A 201 -11.30 31.43 -36.08
CA SER A 201 -11.32 30.81 -37.40
C SER A 201 -12.32 31.49 -38.33
N CYS A 202 -13.51 31.88 -37.83
CA CYS A 202 -14.51 32.62 -38.60
C CYS A 202 -14.03 34.03 -38.96
N LEU A 203 -13.41 34.75 -38.02
CA LEU A 203 -12.86 36.09 -38.24
C LEU A 203 -11.65 36.06 -39.18
N SER A 204 -10.84 34.99 -39.12
CA SER A 204 -9.72 34.77 -40.04
C SER A 204 -10.17 34.40 -41.46
N LEU A 205 -11.45 34.08 -41.68
CA LEU A 205 -11.96 33.64 -42.99
C LEU A 205 -12.57 34.76 -43.85
N THR A 206 -12.44 36.02 -43.46
CA THR A 206 -12.78 37.13 -44.33
C THR A 206 -11.69 38.20 -44.32
N PRO A 207 -10.74 38.15 -45.26
CA PRO A 207 -10.07 39.37 -45.69
C PRO A 207 -11.11 40.15 -46.52
N THR A 208 -11.97 40.91 -45.86
CA THR A 208 -12.79 41.96 -46.52
C THR A 208 -11.91 43.10 -47.10
N VAL A 209 -10.59 42.98 -46.96
CA VAL A 209 -9.56 43.89 -47.50
C VAL A 209 -9.32 43.67 -49.00
N ASP A 210 -9.73 42.53 -49.56
CA ASP A 210 -9.37 42.13 -50.93
C ASP A 210 -10.01 43.01 -52.03
N GLU A 211 -11.10 43.71 -51.74
CA GLU A 211 -11.75 44.63 -52.71
C GLU A 211 -11.12 46.04 -52.73
N GLU A 212 -10.68 46.55 -51.57
CA GLU A 212 -9.94 47.82 -51.50
C GLU A 212 -8.50 47.65 -52.01
N GLU A 213 -7.87 46.52 -51.72
CA GLU A 213 -6.53 46.18 -52.22
C GLU A 213 -6.48 46.11 -53.75
N LYS A 214 -7.46 45.46 -54.39
CA LYS A 214 -7.57 45.42 -55.87
C LYS A 214 -7.75 46.79 -56.52
N LYS A 215 -8.29 47.78 -55.82
CA LYS A 215 -8.38 49.16 -56.32
C LYS A 215 -7.05 49.89 -56.28
N LEU A 216 -6.26 49.67 -55.22
CA LEU A 216 -5.00 50.38 -55.00
C LEU A 216 -3.82 49.71 -55.71
N ASP A 217 -3.87 48.39 -55.90
CA ASP A 217 -2.85 47.60 -56.58
C ASP A 217 -3.48 46.58 -57.55
N PRO A 218 -3.95 47.03 -58.73
CA PRO A 218 -4.57 46.16 -59.72
C PRO A 218 -3.62 45.11 -60.31
N GLU A 219 -2.30 45.36 -60.26
CA GLU A 219 -1.28 44.41 -60.69
C GLU A 219 -0.97 43.33 -59.61
N GLY A 220 -1.43 43.53 -58.38
CA GLY A 220 -1.21 42.61 -57.26
C GLY A 220 0.27 42.47 -56.85
N THR A 221 1.06 43.52 -57.06
CA THR A 221 2.49 43.55 -56.72
C THR A 221 2.73 43.32 -55.22
N TYR A 222 1.86 43.87 -54.37
CA TYR A 222 1.94 43.83 -52.92
C TYR A 222 1.11 42.70 -52.28
N ALA A 223 0.31 41.98 -53.07
CA ALA A 223 -0.55 40.89 -52.60
C ALA A 223 0.20 39.77 -51.87
N ASN A 224 1.50 39.62 -52.13
CA ASN A 224 2.36 38.61 -51.48
C ASN A 224 3.19 39.18 -50.32
N PHE A 225 3.05 40.46 -49.99
CA PHE A 225 3.86 41.10 -48.95
C PHE A 225 3.16 40.92 -47.62
N SER A 226 3.89 40.42 -46.61
CA SER A 226 3.39 40.48 -45.24
C SER A 226 3.35 41.94 -44.77
N GLN A 227 2.52 42.23 -43.76
CA GLN A 227 2.45 43.56 -43.15
C GLN A 227 3.85 44.12 -42.79
N ALA A 228 4.72 43.26 -42.24
CA ALA A 228 6.08 43.64 -41.90
C ALA A 228 6.93 44.02 -43.14
N VAL A 229 6.77 43.31 -44.25
CA VAL A 229 7.48 43.59 -45.51
C VAL A 229 6.98 44.88 -46.15
N LEU A 230 5.67 45.12 -46.12
CA LEU A 230 5.08 46.35 -46.64
C LEU A 230 5.55 47.58 -45.86
N VAL A 231 5.53 47.51 -44.52
CA VAL A 231 6.05 48.56 -43.64
C VAL A 231 7.53 48.83 -43.94
N ALA A 232 8.36 47.79 -44.06
CA ALA A 232 9.78 47.95 -44.39
C ALA A 232 9.99 48.64 -45.75
N LYS A 233 9.14 48.36 -46.74
CA LYS A 233 9.20 48.98 -48.08
C LYS A 233 8.81 50.45 -48.06
N ILE A 234 7.83 50.84 -47.26
CA ILE A 234 7.44 52.26 -47.09
C ILE A 234 8.62 53.05 -46.53
N TYR A 235 9.28 52.56 -45.47
CA TYR A 235 10.47 53.20 -44.92
C TYR A 235 11.60 53.30 -45.97
N GLN A 236 11.85 52.22 -46.72
CA GLN A 236 12.87 52.23 -47.77
C GLN A 236 12.61 53.29 -48.86
N ILE A 237 11.35 53.45 -49.30
CA ILE A 237 10.99 54.44 -50.30
C ILE A 237 11.11 55.86 -49.72
N GLY A 238 10.66 56.06 -48.48
CA GLY A 238 10.79 57.34 -47.77
C GLY A 238 12.24 57.80 -47.65
N ASP A 239 13.15 56.90 -47.25
CA ASP A 239 14.58 57.20 -47.14
C ASP A 239 15.18 57.57 -48.51
N LEU A 240 14.82 56.84 -49.57
CA LEU A 240 15.30 57.13 -50.92
C LEU A 240 14.80 58.49 -51.42
N GLN A 241 13.53 58.83 -51.18
CA GLN A 241 12.97 60.12 -51.56
C GLN A 241 13.66 61.26 -50.83
N LEU A 242 13.96 61.08 -49.54
CA LEU A 242 14.74 62.02 -48.75
C LEU A 242 16.14 62.23 -49.34
N GLU A 243 16.89 61.16 -49.62
CA GLU A 243 18.22 61.27 -50.22
C GLU A 243 18.21 62.02 -51.57
N VAL A 244 17.21 61.75 -52.41
CA VAL A 244 17.04 62.44 -53.70
C VAL A 244 16.76 63.94 -53.49
N ALA A 245 15.92 64.30 -52.53
CA ALA A 245 15.62 65.69 -52.18
C ALA A 245 16.86 66.43 -51.67
N SER A 246 17.61 65.86 -50.72
CA SER A 246 18.85 66.47 -50.21
C SER A 246 19.90 66.67 -51.31
N SER A 247 20.02 65.69 -52.21
CA SER A 247 20.97 65.76 -53.34
C SER A 247 20.57 66.87 -54.33
N SER A 248 19.29 66.94 -54.70
CA SER A 248 18.74 67.99 -55.55
C SER A 248 18.96 69.38 -54.97
N PHE A 249 18.71 69.55 -53.66
CA PHE A 249 18.92 70.79 -52.94
C PHE A 249 20.38 71.23 -52.94
N ARG A 250 21.30 70.32 -52.58
CA ARG A 250 22.74 70.61 -52.61
C ARG A 250 23.23 70.96 -54.00
N ASN A 251 22.70 70.30 -55.03
CA ASN A 251 23.00 70.62 -56.42
C ASN A 251 22.50 72.02 -56.81
N ALA A 252 21.31 72.42 -56.37
CA ALA A 252 20.78 73.77 -56.58
C ALA A 252 21.66 74.83 -55.88
N LEU A 253 22.09 74.58 -54.64
CA LEU A 253 23.02 75.47 -53.93
C LEU A 253 24.34 75.61 -54.68
N ALA A 254 24.91 74.51 -55.19
CA ALA A 254 26.13 74.55 -55.99
C ALA A 254 25.96 75.36 -57.29
N GLN A 255 24.84 75.18 -57.99
CA GLN A 255 24.51 75.97 -59.18
C GLN A 255 24.42 77.47 -58.85
N LEU A 256 23.78 77.85 -57.74
CA LEU A 256 23.69 79.24 -57.29
C LEU A 256 25.05 79.84 -56.96
N GLN A 257 25.95 79.09 -56.36
CA GLN A 257 27.32 79.53 -56.08
C GLN A 257 28.11 79.78 -57.38
N VAL A 258 27.95 78.92 -58.39
CA VAL A 258 28.62 79.08 -59.70
C VAL A 258 28.11 80.32 -60.45
N LEU A 259 26.80 80.58 -60.42
CA LEU A 259 26.20 81.71 -61.12
C LEU A 259 26.53 83.08 -60.51
N ASN A 260 27.00 83.13 -59.25
CA ASN A 260 27.28 84.36 -58.53
C ASN A 260 28.76 84.45 -58.11
N PRO A 261 29.71 84.55 -59.06
CA PRO A 261 31.13 84.64 -58.74
C PRO A 261 31.44 85.94 -57.98
N GLY A 262 32.01 85.81 -56.77
CA GLY A 262 32.41 86.95 -55.93
C GLY A 262 31.39 87.37 -54.86
N VAL A 263 30.22 86.73 -54.78
CA VAL A 263 29.25 86.92 -53.70
C VAL A 263 29.32 85.73 -52.74
N GLN A 264 29.56 86.00 -51.45
CA GLN A 264 29.50 84.96 -50.42
C GLN A 264 28.05 84.73 -49.99
N LEU A 265 27.42 83.67 -50.49
CA LEU A 265 26.07 83.29 -50.08
C LEU A 265 26.10 82.81 -48.63
N VAL A 266 25.21 83.36 -47.80
CA VAL A 266 24.97 82.86 -46.45
C VAL A 266 24.13 81.59 -46.59
N THR A 267 24.75 80.42 -46.38
CA THR A 267 24.07 79.13 -46.45
C THR A 267 23.72 78.54 -45.09
N GLU A 268 24.00 79.27 -44.01
CA GLU A 268 23.67 78.84 -42.65
C GLU A 268 22.15 78.84 -42.46
N GLY A 269 21.61 77.71 -41.99
CA GLY A 269 20.16 77.52 -41.78
C GLY A 269 19.37 77.11 -43.02
N LEU A 270 20.01 76.99 -44.19
CA LEU A 270 19.41 76.43 -45.41
C LEU A 270 19.39 74.90 -45.33
N ASP A 271 18.24 74.31 -45.62
CA ASP A 271 18.02 72.86 -45.63
C ASP A 271 16.84 72.52 -46.56
N GLU A 272 16.82 71.31 -47.13
CA GLU A 272 15.80 70.88 -48.10
C GLU A 272 14.36 70.96 -47.56
N PHE A 273 14.17 70.93 -46.24
CA PHE A 273 12.87 71.01 -45.59
C PHE A 273 12.50 72.41 -45.13
N LYS A 274 13.32 73.43 -45.39
CA LYS A 274 13.02 74.79 -45.00
C LYS A 274 12.31 75.53 -46.11
N GLU A 275 11.48 76.48 -45.73
CA GLU A 275 10.80 77.37 -46.66
C GLU A 275 11.02 78.83 -46.30
N VAL A 276 10.77 79.71 -47.26
CA VAL A 276 10.85 81.16 -47.05
C VAL A 276 9.47 81.69 -46.70
N ARG A 277 9.27 82.13 -45.46
CA ARG A 277 8.05 82.80 -44.98
C ARG A 277 8.39 84.21 -44.54
N ASP A 278 7.66 85.19 -45.05
CA ASP A 278 7.83 86.61 -44.71
C ASP A 278 9.28 87.12 -44.82
N GLY A 279 10.06 86.56 -45.76
CA GLY A 279 11.47 86.91 -45.98
C GLY A 279 12.47 86.20 -45.07
N HIS A 280 12.03 85.27 -44.22
CA HIS A 280 12.87 84.48 -43.32
C HIS A 280 12.82 82.98 -43.65
N ILE A 281 13.94 82.29 -43.45
CA ILE A 281 14.01 80.83 -43.59
C ILE A 281 13.43 80.20 -42.32
N ALA A 282 12.37 79.41 -42.46
CA ALA A 282 11.67 78.78 -41.35
C ALA A 282 11.43 77.29 -41.62
N THR A 283 11.28 76.50 -40.55
CA THR A 283 10.70 75.16 -40.67
C THR A 283 9.21 75.32 -40.99
N PRO A 284 8.66 74.58 -41.96
CA PRO A 284 7.22 74.52 -42.15
C PRO A 284 6.55 74.06 -40.84
N PRO A 285 5.33 74.56 -40.56
CA PRO A 285 4.53 74.08 -39.45
C PRO A 285 4.29 72.58 -39.65
N LEU A 286 4.30 71.83 -38.54
CA LEU A 286 3.84 70.45 -38.58
C LEU A 286 2.33 70.51 -38.85
N ASP A 287 1.91 70.06 -40.02
CA ASP A 287 0.51 69.74 -40.25
C ASP A 287 0.20 68.52 -39.38
N GLU A 288 -0.48 68.73 -38.25
CA GLU A 288 -0.93 67.64 -37.37
C GLU A 288 -2.12 66.85 -37.96
N GLU A 289 -2.41 67.01 -39.25
CA GLU A 289 -3.51 66.31 -39.94
C GLU A 289 -3.03 65.73 -41.28
N GLU A 290 -2.37 64.57 -41.23
CA GLU A 290 -2.62 63.49 -42.19
C GLU A 290 -2.15 62.15 -41.61
N PHE A 291 -3.12 61.47 -40.98
CA PHE A 291 -3.19 60.06 -40.55
C PHE A 291 -2.36 59.60 -39.34
#